data_AF-A0A1Q3CK48-F1
#
_entry.id   AF-A0A1Q3CK48-F1
#
_cell.length_a   1.000
_cell.length_b   1.000
_cell.length_c   1.000
_cell.angle_alpha   90.00
_cell.angle_beta   90.00
_cell.angle_gamma   90.00
#
_symmetry.space_group_name_H-M   'P 1'
#
loop_
_entity.id
_entity.type
_entity.pdbx_description
1 polymer ?
#
loop_
_entity_poly.entity_id
_entity_poly.type
_entity_poly.pdbx_seq_one_letter_code
_entity_poly.pdbx_strand_id
1 'polypeptide(L)'
;TGKLTLQSDVYAFGVVLLELLTGRRAVEINQGPTDQNLVLQVRHILNDRKKLRKVIDPELSRSSYTMESIAMFANLASRCVRPESGERPSMTESVKELQ
;
A
#
# COMPACT_ATOMS: atom_id res chain seq x y z
N THR A 1 1.98 18.40 -13.35
CA THR A 1 0.63 18.50 -13.95
C THR A 1 -0.12 17.22 -13.65
N GLY A 2 -1.02 17.27 -12.66
CA GLY A 2 -1.82 16.11 -12.25
C GLY A 2 -2.92 15.84 -13.27
N LYS A 3 -2.75 14.80 -14.10
CA LYS A 3 -3.84 14.29 -14.92
C LYS A 3 -4.78 13.49 -14.02
N LEU A 4 -5.94 14.06 -13.73
CA LEU A 4 -7.01 13.36 -13.02
C LEU A 4 -7.51 12.23 -13.91
N THR A 5 -7.22 10.99 -13.52
CA THR A 5 -7.61 9.79 -14.24
C THR A 5 -8.10 8.75 -13.24
N LEU A 6 -8.91 7.80 -13.68
CA LEU A 6 -9.25 6.64 -12.84
C LEU A 6 -8.00 5.96 -12.27
N GLN A 7 -6.89 6.00 -13.01
CA GLN A 7 -5.61 5.43 -12.57
C GLN A 7 -4.88 6.27 -11.52
N SER A 8 -5.08 7.59 -11.46
CA SER A 8 -4.60 8.39 -10.32
C SER A 8 -5.40 8.10 -9.06
N ASP A 9 -6.71 7.80 -9.19
CA ASP A 9 -7.54 7.42 -8.05
C ASP A 9 -7.14 6.04 -7.51
N VAL A 10 -6.85 5.07 -8.40
CA VAL A 10 -6.29 3.77 -8.00
C VAL A 10 -4.96 3.93 -7.27
N TYR A 11 -4.09 4.83 -7.73
CA TYR A 11 -2.83 5.10 -7.03
C TYR A 11 -3.06 5.65 -5.63
N ALA A 12 -3.93 6.66 -5.50
CA ALA A 12 -4.28 7.25 -4.20
C ALA A 12 -4.91 6.21 -3.27
N PHE A 13 -5.78 5.35 -3.80
CA PHE A 13 -6.34 4.21 -3.07
C PHE A 13 -5.23 3.27 -2.57
N GLY A 14 -4.26 2.93 -3.43
CA GLY A 14 -3.10 2.13 -3.03
C GLY A 14 -2.30 2.75 -1.90
N VAL A 15 -2.11 4.08 -1.91
CA VAL A 15 -1.46 4.82 -0.82
C VAL A 15 -2.26 4.66 0.49
N VAL A 16 -3.58 4.82 0.46
CA VAL A 16 -4.45 4.63 1.63
C VAL A 16 -4.36 3.21 2.17
N LEU A 17 -4.32 2.19 1.30
CA LEU A 17 -4.10 0.81 1.73
C LEU A 17 -2.76 0.68 2.47
N LEU A 18 -1.68 1.32 2.00
CA LEU A 18 -0.40 1.29 2.71
C LEU A 18 -0.47 2.00 4.07
N GLU A 19 -1.19 3.11 4.17
CA GLU A 19 -1.40 3.79 5.46
C GLU A 19 -2.14 2.86 6.44
N LEU A 20 -3.20 2.20 6.00
CA LEU A 20 -3.97 1.25 6.82
C LEU A 20 -3.17 0.01 7.21
N LEU A 21 -2.34 -0.52 6.29
CA LEU A 21 -1.51 -1.68 6.57
C LEU A 21 -0.43 -1.38 7.61
N THR A 22 0.12 -0.15 7.58
CA THR A 22 1.33 0.20 8.32
C THR A 22 1.11 1.06 9.54
N GLY A 23 -0.05 1.71 9.66
CA GLY A 23 -0.31 2.73 10.69
C GLY A 23 0.51 4.01 10.50
N ARG A 24 1.11 4.21 9.32
CA ARG A 24 2.03 5.32 9.03
C ARG A 24 1.41 6.28 8.02
N ARG A 25 1.73 7.56 8.14
CA ARG A 25 1.32 8.58 7.17
C ARG A 25 2.03 8.39 5.82
N ALA A 26 1.32 8.65 4.73
CA ALA A 26 1.87 8.60 3.37
C ALA A 26 3.05 9.57 3.17
N VAL A 27 2.98 10.74 3.81
CA VAL A 27 4.03 11.76 3.81
C VAL A 27 4.40 12.13 5.25
N GLU A 28 5.64 11.86 5.64
CA GLU A 28 6.17 12.26 6.94
C GLU A 28 7.09 13.47 6.82
N ILE A 29 6.54 14.65 7.08
CA ILE A 29 7.20 15.95 6.83
C ILE A 29 8.41 16.17 7.75
N ASN A 30 8.47 15.48 8.89
CA ASN A 30 9.57 15.59 9.85
C ASN A 30 10.77 14.69 9.51
N GLN A 31 10.70 13.88 8.45
CA GLN A 31 11.78 13.01 8.00
C GLN A 31 12.62 13.65 6.88
N GLY A 32 13.85 13.16 6.70
CA GLY A 32 14.73 13.61 5.61
C GLY A 32 14.09 13.37 4.22
N PRO A 33 14.48 14.12 3.18
CA PRO A 33 13.78 14.15 1.88
C PRO A 33 13.54 12.77 1.24
N THR A 34 14.43 11.81 1.47
CA THR A 34 14.36 10.43 0.97
C THR A 34 13.38 9.54 1.73
N ASP A 35 13.13 9.87 3.00
CA ASP A 35 12.31 9.07 3.91
C ASP A 35 10.91 9.68 4.12
N GLN A 36 10.56 10.76 3.42
CA GLN A 36 9.22 11.34 3.58
C GLN A 36 8.13 10.47 2.96
N ASN A 37 8.44 9.70 1.91
CA ASN A 37 7.45 8.99 1.11
C ASN A 37 7.29 7.52 1.55
N LEU A 38 6.11 7.17 2.06
CA LEU A 38 5.82 5.80 2.53
C LEU A 38 5.97 4.76 1.41
N VAL A 39 5.47 5.05 0.20
CA VAL A 39 5.50 4.14 -0.95
C VAL A 39 6.95 3.75 -1.27
N LEU A 40 7.87 4.72 -1.31
CA LEU A 40 9.29 4.45 -1.58
C LEU A 40 9.93 3.57 -0.51
N GLN A 41 9.58 3.81 0.76
CA GLN A 41 10.12 3.05 1.88
C GLN A 41 9.65 1.58 1.88
N VAL A 42 8.38 1.33 1.60
CA VAL A 42 7.81 -0.02 1.76
C VAL A 42 7.80 -0.85 0.47
N ARG A 43 7.99 -0.23 -0.71
CA ARG A 43 7.92 -0.92 -2.01
C ARG A 43 8.71 -2.23 -2.09
N HIS A 44 9.91 -2.28 -1.51
CA HIS A 44 10.76 -3.47 -1.52
C HIS A 44 10.36 -4.54 -0.49
N ILE A 45 9.45 -4.21 0.42
CA ILE A 45 8.94 -5.06 1.50
C ILE A 45 7.62 -5.71 1.09
N LEU A 46 6.78 -5.02 0.32
CA LEU A 46 5.41 -5.48 0.00
C LEU A 46 5.34 -6.85 -0.69
N ASN A 47 6.39 -7.23 -1.42
CA ASN A 47 6.47 -8.53 -2.11
C ASN A 47 7.25 -9.58 -1.32
N ASP A 48 7.78 -9.25 -0.14
CA ASP A 48 8.55 -10.15 0.72
C ASP A 48 7.73 -10.50 1.98
N ARG A 49 7.12 -11.68 1.97
CA ARG A 49 6.25 -12.15 3.06
C ARG A 49 6.96 -12.24 4.41
N LYS A 50 8.28 -12.44 4.44
CA LYS A 50 9.05 -12.47 5.69
C LYS A 50 9.25 -11.06 6.25
N LYS A 51 9.41 -10.06 5.37
CA LYS A 51 9.58 -8.66 5.77
C LYS A 51 8.25 -7.97 6.07
N LEU A 52 7.13 -8.42 5.49
CA LEU A 52 5.79 -7.85 5.73
C LEU A 52 5.46 -7.72 7.23
N ARG A 53 5.82 -8.71 8.04
CA ARG A 53 5.57 -8.66 9.50
C ARG A 53 6.18 -7.46 10.22
N LYS A 54 7.23 -6.84 9.65
CA LYS A 54 7.91 -5.69 10.24
C LYS A 54 7.24 -4.36 9.93
N VAL A 55 6.32 -4.34 8.96
CA VAL A 55 5.64 -3.13 8.52
C VAL A 55 4.15 -3.14 8.81
N ILE A 56 3.60 -4.22 9.36
CA ILE A 56 2.22 -4.24 9.85
C ILE A 56 2.11 -3.24 11.01
N ASP A 57 1.02 -2.49 11.01
CA ASP A 57 0.67 -1.57 12.09
C ASP A 57 0.80 -2.25 13.46
N PRO A 58 1.65 -1.75 14.37
CA PRO A 58 1.81 -2.33 15.71
C PRO A 58 0.55 -2.23 16.57
N GLU A 59 -0.38 -1.34 16.27
CA GLU A 59 -1.66 -1.21 16.98
C GLU A 59 -2.71 -2.23 16.48
N LEU A 60 -2.47 -2.89 15.35
CA LEU A 60 -3.36 -3.91 14.83
C LEU A 60 -3.28 -5.20 15.67
N SER A 61 -4.42 -5.64 16.21
CA SER A 61 -4.50 -6.86 16.99
C SER A 61 -4.04 -8.08 16.19
N ARG A 62 -3.14 -8.90 16.75
CA ARG A 62 -2.69 -10.15 16.09
C ARG A 62 -3.81 -11.16 15.84
N SER A 63 -4.92 -11.06 16.56
CA SER A 63 -6.09 -11.93 16.34
C SER A 63 -7.02 -11.43 15.23
N SER A 64 -6.85 -10.19 14.74
CA SER A 64 -7.75 -9.60 13.74
C SER A 64 -7.33 -9.88 12.29
N TYR A 65 -6.20 -10.55 12.06
CA TYR A 65 -5.71 -10.84 10.71
C TYR A 65 -4.98 -12.18 10.61
N THR A 66 -4.88 -12.70 9.39
CA THR A 66 -3.97 -13.79 9.05
C THR A 66 -2.81 -13.24 8.23
N MET A 67 -1.66 -13.92 8.25
CA MET A 67 -0.54 -13.54 7.38
C MET A 67 -0.83 -13.77 5.89
N GLU A 68 -1.94 -14.42 5.56
CA GLU A 68 -2.42 -14.59 4.20
C GLU A 68 -3.24 -13.37 3.76
N SER A 69 -4.19 -12.91 4.59
CA SER A 69 -4.93 -11.68 4.31
C SER A 69 -4.02 -10.46 4.21
N ILE A 70 -3.02 -10.35 5.09
CA ILE A 70 -1.99 -9.30 5.01
C ILE A 70 -1.19 -9.37 3.70
N ALA A 71 -0.83 -10.58 3.25
CA ALA A 71 -0.05 -10.73 2.02
C ALA A 71 -0.88 -10.36 0.78
N MET A 72 -2.16 -10.75 0.75
CA MET A 72 -3.10 -10.34 -0.30
C MET A 72 -3.27 -8.82 -0.31
N PHE A 73 -3.56 -8.22 0.85
CA PHE A 73 -3.74 -6.78 0.99
C PHE A 73 -2.49 -5.98 0.57
N ALA A 74 -1.30 -6.42 0.99
CA ALA A 74 -0.04 -5.80 0.60
C ALA A 74 0.25 -5.96 -0.90
N ASN A 75 -0.12 -7.09 -1.50
CA ASN A 75 0.04 -7.31 -2.94
C ASN A 75 -0.86 -6.37 -3.75
N LEU A 76 -2.13 -6.21 -3.34
CA LEU A 76 -3.05 -5.26 -3.96
C LEU A 76 -2.50 -3.84 -3.86
N ALA A 77 -2.11 -3.40 -2.65
CA ALA A 77 -1.53 -2.09 -2.43
C ALA A 77 -0.29 -1.86 -3.31
N SER A 78 0.60 -2.85 -3.40
CA SER A 78 1.81 -2.85 -4.25
C SER A 78 1.49 -2.64 -5.73
N ARG A 79 0.44 -3.30 -6.26
CA ARG A 79 0.01 -3.11 -7.65
C ARG A 79 -0.65 -1.75 -7.89
N CYS A 80 -1.48 -1.28 -6.96
CA CYS A 80 -2.13 0.02 -7.06
C CYS A 80 -1.14 1.19 -7.13
N VAL A 81 -0.01 1.12 -6.42
CA VAL A 81 1.02 2.19 -6.37
C VAL A 81 2.12 2.05 -7.43
N ARG A 82 1.94 1.20 -8.45
CA ARG A 82 2.94 1.05 -9.51
C ARG A 82 3.14 2.36 -10.30
N PRO A 83 4.38 2.70 -10.71
CA PRO A 83 4.63 3.90 -11.50
C PRO A 83 3.84 3.91 -12.83
N GLU A 84 3.90 2.81 -13.57
CA GLU A 84 3.14 2.62 -14.81
C GLU A 84 1.64 2.43 -14.52
N SER A 85 0.81 3.32 -15.05
CA SER A 85 -0.64 3.27 -14.88
C SER A 85 -1.30 2.04 -15.51
N GLY A 86 -0.67 1.44 -16.53
CA GLY A 86 -1.18 0.23 -17.19
C GLY A 86 -1.00 -1.05 -16.37
N GLU A 87 -0.16 -1.01 -15.33
CA GLU A 87 0.07 -2.17 -14.46
C GLU A 87 -0.79 -2.13 -13.18
N ARG A 88 -1.54 -1.06 -12.99
CA ARG A 88 -2.45 -0.88 -11.86
C ARG A 88 -3.79 -1.55 -12.18
N PRO A 89 -4.42 -2.25 -11.22
CA PRO A 89 -5.74 -2.83 -11.41
C PRO A 89 -6.81 -1.75 -11.58
N SER A 90 -7.97 -2.12 -12.09
CA SER A 90 -9.16 -1.27 -11.98
C SER A 90 -9.66 -1.21 -10.54
N MET A 91 -10.47 -0.19 -10.22
CA MET A 91 -11.14 -0.12 -8.92
C MET A 91 -12.07 -1.31 -8.69
N THR A 92 -12.76 -1.78 -9.73
CA THR A 92 -13.63 -2.97 -9.65
C THR A 92 -12.86 -4.22 -9.27
N GLU A 93 -11.71 -4.47 -9.91
CA GLU A 93 -10.83 -5.59 -9.56
C GLU A 93 -10.28 -5.46 -8.13
N SER A 94 -9.91 -4.24 -7.74
CA SER A 94 -9.39 -3.96 -6.39
C SER A 94 -10.42 -4.27 -5.30
N VAL A 95 -11.67 -3.86 -5.50
CA VAL A 95 -12.77 -4.16 -4.56
C VAL A 95 -13.06 -5.66 -4.52
N LYS A 96 -13.10 -6.31 -5.69
CA LYS A 96 -13.37 -7.75 -5.78
C LYS A 96 -12.33 -8.60 -5.04
N GLU A 97 -11.07 -8.17 -5.01
CA GLU A 97 -10.01 -8.88 -4.30
C GLU A 97 -10.07 -8.71 -2.77
N LEU A 98 -10.78 -7.69 -2.29
CA LEU A 98 -10.99 -7.43 -0.85
C LEU A 98 -12.25 -8.09 -0.28
N GLN A 99 -13.03 -8.80 -1.10
CA GLN A 99 -14.26 -9.51 -0.72
C GLN A 99 -13.98 -10.98 -0.39
#